data_AF-A0A7R9WVQ6-F1
#
_entry.id   AF-A0A7R9WVQ6-F1
#
_cell.length_a   1.000
_cell.length_b   1.000
_cell.length_c   1.000
_cell.angle_alpha   90.00
_cell.angle_beta   90.00
_cell.angle_gamma   90.00
#
_symmetry.space_group_name_H-M   'P 1'
#
loop_
_entity.id
_entity.type
_entity.pdbx_description
1 polymer ?
#
loop_
_entity_poly.entity_id
_entity_poly.type
_entity_poly.pdbx_seq_one_letter_code
_entity_poly.pdbx_strand_id
1 'polypeptide(L)'
;DAAMRELRCTGYCSNRVRQNVASLLTKDLGIDWRAGAELFQFLLADHCVGANWGNWLYFSGVGPDPKHRHFRTISQALKYDEDGQYVRKWVQELSHLRSREAHLRPWDYDDTPADGTDERETAMAAPWRTPIVDPNTQYVWQDVERLKE
;
A
#
# COMPACT_ATOMS: atom_id res chain seq x y z
N ASP A 1 2.40 2.56 1.88
CA ASP A 1 2.60 3.88 2.53
C ASP A 1 1.43 4.35 3.38
N ALA A 2 0.24 4.53 2.80
CA ALA A 2 -0.97 4.98 3.51
C ALA A 2 -1.17 4.27 4.87
N ALA A 3 -1.11 2.93 4.88
CA ALA A 3 -1.25 2.12 6.09
C ALA A 3 -0.24 2.42 7.20
N MET A 4 1.04 2.64 6.84
CA MET A 4 2.08 2.95 7.83
C MET A 4 1.90 4.35 8.41
N ARG A 5 1.39 5.29 7.61
CA ARG A 5 1.08 6.65 8.04
C ARG A 5 -0.15 6.70 8.93
N GLU A 6 -1.22 5.99 8.56
CA GLU A 6 -2.41 5.79 9.39
C GLU A 6 -2.03 5.20 10.76
N LEU A 7 -1.27 4.10 10.75
CA LEU A 7 -0.83 3.41 11.96
C LEU A 7 -0.02 4.33 12.86
N ARG A 8 0.95 5.07 12.31
CA ARG A 8 1.78 6.00 13.08
C ARG A 8 0.97 7.17 13.66
N CYS A 9 -0.04 7.64 12.94
CA CYS A 9 -0.83 8.80 13.35
C CYS A 9 -1.90 8.44 14.39
N THR A 10 -2.53 7.28 14.25
CA THR A 10 -3.73 6.91 15.01
C THR A 10 -3.54 5.76 15.98
N GLY A 11 -2.45 5.00 15.84
CA GLY A 11 -2.26 3.73 16.53
C GLY A 11 -3.21 2.63 16.06
N TYR A 12 -3.90 2.80 14.93
CA TYR A 12 -4.81 1.82 14.38
C TYR A 12 -4.61 1.69 12.87
N CYS A 13 -4.92 0.52 12.32
CA CYS A 13 -5.14 0.34 10.89
C CYS A 13 -6.00 -0.91 10.67
N SER A 14 -6.75 -0.97 9.57
CA SER A 14 -7.66 -2.09 9.30
C SER A 14 -6.91 -3.42 9.12
N ASN A 15 -7.53 -4.55 9.49
CA ASN A 15 -6.88 -5.87 9.36
C ASN A 15 -6.38 -6.12 7.92
N ARG A 16 -7.13 -5.70 6.89
CA ARG A 16 -6.72 -5.83 5.49
C ARG A 16 -5.39 -5.14 5.22
N VAL A 17 -5.19 -3.92 5.71
CA VAL A 17 -3.92 -3.22 5.47
C VAL A 17 -2.78 -3.77 6.32
N ARG A 18 -3.06 -4.33 7.52
CA ARG A 18 -2.05 -5.09 8.30
C ARG A 18 -1.52 -6.28 7.48
N GLN A 19 -2.41 -7.00 6.81
CA GLN A 19 -2.07 -8.13 5.93
C GLN A 19 -1.23 -7.70 4.74
N ASN A 20 -1.59 -6.58 4.10
CA ASN A 20 -0.83 -6.04 2.98
C ASN A 20 0.60 -5.66 3.41
N VAL A 21 0.75 -4.99 4.55
CA VAL A 21 2.07 -4.62 5.09
C VAL A 21 2.88 -5.87 5.44
N ALA A 22 2.28 -6.86 6.10
CA ALA A 22 2.97 -8.09 6.45
C ALA A 22 3.43 -8.87 5.22
N SER A 23 2.59 -8.96 4.19
CA SER A 23 2.95 -9.58 2.92
C SER A 23 4.08 -8.83 2.22
N LEU A 24 3.98 -7.50 2.10
CA LEU A 24 5.02 -6.68 1.47
C LEU A 24 6.37 -6.88 2.15
N LEU A 25 6.40 -6.80 3.48
CA LEU A 25 7.62 -6.93 4.26
C LEU A 25 8.26 -8.32 4.11
N THR A 26 7.46 -9.37 4.13
CA THR A 26 7.98 -10.75 4.21
C THR A 26 8.16 -11.42 2.86
N LYS A 27 7.27 -11.14 1.89
CA LYS A 27 7.25 -11.80 0.58
C LYS A 27 7.96 -11.01 -0.49
N ASP A 28 7.78 -9.69 -0.50
CA ASP A 28 8.37 -8.84 -1.53
C ASP A 28 9.76 -8.34 -1.11
N LEU A 29 9.92 -7.93 0.15
CA LEU A 29 11.21 -7.42 0.67
C LEU A 29 12.08 -8.50 1.32
N GLY A 30 11.53 -9.68 1.62
CA GLY A 30 12.27 -10.78 2.24
C GLY A 30 12.76 -10.52 3.67
N ILE A 31 12.15 -9.55 4.37
CA ILE A 31 12.53 -9.17 5.72
C ILE A 31 11.89 -10.12 6.74
N ASP A 32 12.60 -10.40 7.83
CA ASP A 32 12.10 -11.22 8.94
C ASP A 32 10.81 -10.61 9.52
N TRP A 33 9.77 -11.43 9.61
CA TRP A 33 8.44 -11.03 10.06
C TRP A 33 8.41 -10.49 11.49
N ARG A 34 9.35 -10.91 12.34
CA ARG A 34 9.43 -10.49 13.75
C ARG A 34 9.66 -8.99 13.87
N ALA A 35 10.45 -8.41 12.96
CA ALA A 35 10.67 -6.96 12.93
C ALA A 35 9.37 -6.19 12.69
N GLY A 36 8.50 -6.69 11.81
CA GLY A 36 7.18 -6.13 11.57
C GLY A 36 6.25 -6.30 12.77
N ALA A 37 6.27 -7.48 13.40
CA ALA A 37 5.47 -7.77 14.58
C ALA A 37 5.83 -6.86 15.77
N GLU A 38 7.11 -6.64 16.02
CA GLU A 38 7.63 -5.73 17.06
C GLU A 38 7.24 -4.27 16.79
N LEU A 39 7.37 -3.80 15.54
CA LEU A 39 6.96 -2.45 15.17
C LEU A 39 5.45 -2.25 15.39
N PHE A 40 4.63 -3.21 14.98
CA PHE A 40 3.19 -3.13 15.18
C PHE A 40 2.80 -3.25 16.65
N GLN A 41 3.54 -4.04 17.44
CA GLN A 41 3.35 -4.07 18.88
C GLN A 41 3.62 -2.70 19.53
N PHE A 42 4.61 -1.98 19.06
CA PHE A 42 4.92 -0.64 19.56
C PHE A 42 3.87 0.41 19.15
N LEU A 43 3.33 0.32 17.93
CA LEU A 43 2.45 1.34 17.38
C LEU A 43 0.95 1.09 17.63
N LEU A 44 0.50 -0.15 17.73
CA LEU A 44 -0.92 -0.47 17.81
C LEU A 44 -1.49 -0.13 19.19
N ALA A 45 -2.49 0.75 19.21
CA ALA A 45 -3.30 1.04 20.39
C ALA A 45 -4.17 -0.17 20.80
N ASP A 46 -4.57 -1.00 19.83
CA ASP A 46 -5.36 -2.22 20.04
C ASP A 46 -4.50 -3.49 20.14
N HIS A 47 -3.22 -3.35 20.48
CA HIS A 47 -2.29 -4.47 20.49
C HIS A 47 -2.73 -5.60 21.43
N CYS A 48 -2.80 -6.80 20.87
CA CYS A 48 -2.90 -8.05 21.60
C CYS A 48 -1.82 -9.01 21.06
N VAL A 49 -1.06 -9.62 21.96
CA VAL A 49 0.09 -10.48 21.59
C VAL A 49 -0.32 -11.57 20.62
N GLY A 50 -1.35 -12.36 20.96
CA GLY A 50 -1.79 -13.48 20.12
C GLY A 50 -2.31 -13.03 18.75
N ALA A 51 -3.12 -11.97 18.72
CA ALA A 51 -3.67 -11.46 17.47
C ALA A 51 -2.59 -10.85 16.57
N ASN A 52 -1.66 -10.06 17.12
CA ASN A 52 -0.60 -9.43 16.34
C ASN A 52 0.43 -10.46 15.87
N TRP A 53 1.10 -11.14 16.79
CA TRP A 53 2.19 -12.07 16.46
C TRP A 53 1.68 -13.27 15.66
N GLY A 54 0.48 -13.77 15.97
CA GLY A 54 -0.15 -14.84 15.20
C GLY A 54 -0.46 -14.45 13.75
N ASN A 55 -0.99 -13.24 13.52
CA ASN A 55 -1.20 -12.75 12.15
C ASN A 55 0.13 -12.59 11.40
N TRP A 56 1.15 -11.99 12.01
CA TRP A 56 2.46 -11.83 11.37
C TRP A 56 3.12 -13.16 11.01
N LEU A 57 3.06 -14.14 11.93
CA LEU A 57 3.51 -15.51 11.66
C LEU A 57 2.73 -16.12 10.48
N TYR A 58 1.40 -16.00 10.49
CA TYR A 58 0.54 -16.54 9.44
C TYR A 58 0.82 -15.96 8.06
N PHE A 59 0.90 -14.63 7.94
CA PHE A 59 1.10 -13.94 6.65
C PHE A 59 2.55 -14.02 6.14
N SER A 60 3.51 -14.24 7.02
CA SER A 60 4.88 -14.55 6.62
C SER A 60 5.03 -15.94 6.01
N GLY A 61 4.00 -16.79 6.11
CA GLY A 61 4.02 -18.17 5.63
C GLY A 61 4.99 -19.04 6.42
N VAL A 62 5.15 -18.74 7.72
CA VAL A 62 5.92 -19.53 8.68
C VAL A 62 4.95 -20.21 9.65
N GLY A 63 5.34 -21.35 10.22
CA GLY A 63 4.55 -22.08 11.21
C GLY A 63 3.93 -23.37 10.67
N PRO A 64 2.97 -23.96 11.39
CA PRO A 64 2.51 -25.34 11.15
C PRO A 64 1.59 -25.54 9.93
N ASP A 65 0.88 -24.49 9.46
CA ASP A 65 0.08 -24.52 8.20
C ASP A 65 0.37 -23.25 7.38
N PRO A 66 1.55 -23.15 6.76
CA PRO A 66 1.95 -21.94 6.04
C PRO A 66 1.12 -21.81 4.77
N LYS A 67 0.32 -20.74 4.66
CA LYS A 67 -0.32 -20.37 3.40
C LYS A 67 0.63 -19.52 2.58
N HIS A 68 0.82 -19.88 1.31
CA HIS A 68 1.61 -19.10 0.35
C HIS A 68 0.80 -17.95 -0.28
N ARG A 69 -0.04 -17.27 0.51
CA ARG A 69 -0.79 -16.13 0.01
C ARG A 69 0.14 -14.93 -0.13
N HIS A 70 0.05 -14.26 -1.27
CA HIS A 70 0.78 -13.03 -1.58
C HIS A 70 -0.23 -11.91 -1.81
N PHE A 71 -0.15 -10.86 -1.00
CA PHE A 71 -1.04 -9.70 -1.10
C PHE A 71 -0.41 -8.62 -1.96
N ARG A 72 -0.71 -8.72 -3.26
CA ARG A 72 -0.37 -7.73 -4.28
C ARG A 72 -1.06 -6.40 -3.97
N THR A 73 -0.28 -5.39 -3.60
CA THR A 73 -0.79 -4.15 -2.99
C THR A 73 -1.74 -3.36 -3.90
N ILE A 74 -1.45 -3.28 -5.20
CA ILE A 74 -2.31 -2.59 -6.18
C ILE A 74 -3.61 -3.38 -6.41
N SER A 75 -3.55 -4.72 -6.56
CA SER A 75 -4.77 -5.56 -6.61
C SER A 75 -5.66 -5.38 -5.39
N GLN A 76 -5.06 -5.27 -4.20
CA GLN A 76 -5.83 -5.06 -2.97
C GLN A 76 -6.45 -3.67 -2.94
N ALA A 77 -5.73 -2.64 -3.39
CA ALA A 77 -6.29 -1.29 -3.46
C ALA A 77 -7.47 -1.22 -4.43
N LEU A 78 -7.36 -1.81 -5.63
CA LEU A 78 -8.47 -1.87 -6.60
C LEU A 78 -9.73 -2.55 -6.04
N LYS A 79 -9.57 -3.45 -5.07
CA LYS A 79 -10.69 -4.18 -4.46
C LYS A 79 -11.29 -3.48 -3.24
N TYR A 80 -10.47 -2.83 -2.42
CA TYR A 80 -10.88 -2.32 -1.10
C TYR A 80 -10.82 -0.79 -0.97
N ASP A 81 -10.21 -0.12 -1.94
CA ASP A 81 -10.09 1.33 -2.05
C ASP A 81 -10.40 1.73 -3.51
N GLU A 82 -11.59 1.36 -3.97
CA GLU A 82 -11.99 1.44 -5.38
C GLU A 82 -11.95 2.85 -5.95
N ASP A 83 -12.02 3.88 -5.11
CA ASP A 83 -11.94 5.30 -5.48
C ASP A 83 -10.56 5.93 -5.16
N GLY A 84 -9.65 5.17 -4.56
CA GLY A 84 -8.36 5.69 -4.07
C GLY A 84 -8.45 6.65 -2.87
N GLN A 85 -9.62 6.73 -2.22
CA GLN A 85 -9.88 7.67 -1.12
C GLN A 85 -8.98 7.41 0.10
N TYR A 86 -8.71 6.14 0.41
CA TYR A 86 -7.84 5.79 1.53
C TYR A 86 -6.40 6.21 1.28
N VAL A 87 -5.88 5.97 0.06
CA VAL A 87 -4.55 6.46 -0.32
C VAL A 87 -4.51 7.99 -0.30
N ARG A 88 -5.49 8.65 -0.92
CA ARG A 88 -5.60 10.12 -0.96
C ARG A 88 -5.60 10.74 0.44
N LYS A 89 -6.31 10.12 1.39
CA LYS A 89 -6.41 10.60 2.77
C LYS A 89 -5.09 10.50 3.53
N TRP A 90 -4.30 9.45 3.34
CA TRP A 90 -3.10 9.21 4.15
C TRP A 90 -1.80 9.61 3.44
N VAL A 91 -1.82 9.77 2.12
CA VAL A 91 -0.69 10.23 1.29
C VAL A 91 -1.05 11.59 0.70
N GLN A 92 -1.00 12.61 1.54
CA GLN A 92 -1.44 13.97 1.22
C GLN A 92 -0.68 14.61 0.06
N GLU A 93 0.56 14.19 -0.17
CA GLU A 93 1.37 14.60 -1.31
C GLU A 93 0.72 14.21 -2.64
N LEU A 94 -0.10 13.15 -2.68
CA LEU A 94 -0.84 12.70 -3.86
C LEU A 94 -2.23 13.32 -3.95
N SER A 95 -2.64 14.17 -2.99
CA SER A 95 -4.03 14.64 -2.87
C SER A 95 -4.52 15.55 -4.00
N HIS A 96 -3.58 16.17 -4.72
CA HIS A 96 -3.81 17.01 -5.90
C HIS A 96 -4.18 16.19 -7.14
N LEU A 97 -3.79 14.90 -7.16
CA LEU A 97 -4.08 14.02 -8.26
C LEU A 97 -5.58 13.73 -8.33
N ARG A 98 -6.13 13.81 -9.54
CA ARG A 98 -7.57 13.71 -9.76
C ARG A 98 -8.01 12.29 -10.09
N SER A 99 -7.12 11.51 -10.69
CA SER A 99 -7.38 10.13 -11.10
C SER A 99 -7.05 9.17 -9.96
N ARG A 100 -7.88 8.13 -9.82
CA ARG A 100 -7.58 6.96 -8.98
C ARG A 100 -6.27 6.29 -9.40
N GLU A 101 -6.07 6.11 -10.69
CA GLU A 101 -4.89 5.47 -11.24
C GLU A 101 -3.62 6.21 -10.81
N ALA A 102 -3.67 7.54 -10.79
CA ALA A 102 -2.59 8.40 -10.33
C ALA A 102 -2.28 8.20 -8.83
N HIS A 103 -3.28 7.92 -7.99
CA HIS A 103 -3.05 7.60 -6.58
C HIS A 103 -2.44 6.20 -6.38
N LEU A 104 -2.83 5.22 -7.21
CA LEU A 104 -2.37 3.84 -7.09
C LEU A 104 -1.02 3.58 -7.76
N ARG A 105 -0.71 4.30 -8.84
CA ARG A 105 0.52 4.22 -9.62
C ARG A 105 1.14 5.60 -9.87
N PRO A 106 1.47 6.35 -8.81
CA PRO A 106 1.99 7.73 -8.95
C PRO A 106 3.35 7.81 -9.65
N TRP A 107 4.09 6.71 -9.76
CA TRP A 107 5.37 6.64 -10.51
C TRP A 107 5.20 6.44 -12.02
N ASP A 108 4.01 6.04 -12.47
CA ASP A 108 3.65 5.71 -13.85
C ASP A 108 2.65 6.73 -14.42
N TYR A 109 2.37 7.79 -13.66
CA TYR A 109 1.39 8.80 -14.01
C TYR A 109 2.06 10.05 -14.56
N ASP A 110 1.60 10.47 -15.74
CA ASP A 110 1.93 11.76 -16.33
C ASP A 110 0.84 12.77 -15.94
N ASP A 111 1.17 13.72 -15.07
CA ASP A 111 0.25 14.77 -14.58
C ASP A 111 0.13 15.94 -15.57
N THR A 112 0.50 15.73 -16.84
CA THR A 112 0.30 16.75 -17.88
C THR A 112 -1.20 16.97 -18.10
N PRO A 113 -1.75 18.17 -17.85
CA PRO A 113 -3.17 18.43 -18.02
C PRO A 113 -3.58 18.21 -19.49
N ALA A 114 -4.72 17.54 -19.72
CA ALA A 114 -5.24 17.26 -21.07
C ALA A 114 -5.52 18.52 -21.91
N ASP A 115 -5.63 19.69 -21.27
CA ASP A 115 -5.87 21.00 -21.89
C ASP A 115 -4.56 21.81 -22.11
N GLY A 116 -3.40 21.35 -21.63
CA GLY A 116 -2.12 22.05 -21.79
C GLY A 116 -2.03 23.43 -21.10
N THR A 117 -3.01 23.79 -20.26
CA THR A 117 -3.21 25.17 -19.78
C THR A 117 -2.59 25.50 -18.42
N ASP A 118 -1.83 24.62 -17.78
CA ASP A 118 -1.13 25.00 -16.55
C ASP A 118 0.24 24.33 -16.35
N GLU A 119 1.20 24.69 -17.22
CA GLU A 119 2.60 24.26 -17.13
C GLU A 119 3.28 24.63 -15.80
N ARG A 120 2.70 25.55 -15.01
CA ARG A 120 3.31 26.10 -13.79
C ARG A 120 3.04 25.26 -12.54
N GLU A 121 1.94 24.51 -12.48
CA GLU A 121 1.68 23.54 -11.39
C GLU A 121 2.39 22.21 -11.64
N THR A 122 2.41 21.73 -12.89
CA THR A 122 3.06 20.46 -13.29
C THR A 122 4.58 20.45 -13.04
N ALA A 123 5.23 21.63 -13.08
CA ALA A 123 6.68 21.75 -12.91
C ALA A 123 7.19 21.61 -11.45
N MET A 124 6.31 21.59 -10.44
CA MET A 124 6.72 21.61 -9.02
C MET A 124 6.60 20.27 -8.29
N ALA A 125 5.85 19.29 -8.81
CA ALA A 125 5.78 17.97 -8.19
C ALA A 125 6.92 17.10 -8.71
N ALA A 126 8.00 16.96 -7.92
CA ALA A 126 9.01 15.95 -8.20
C ALA A 126 8.32 14.58 -8.37
N PRO A 127 8.71 13.78 -9.37
CA PRO A 127 8.08 12.49 -9.62
C PRO A 127 8.07 11.65 -8.35
N TRP A 128 6.95 10.98 -8.08
CA TRP A 128 6.83 10.14 -6.89
C TRP A 128 7.98 9.14 -6.85
N ARG A 129 8.48 8.86 -5.64
CA ARG A 129 9.66 8.00 -5.45
C ARG A 129 9.48 6.69 -6.20
N THR A 130 10.56 6.24 -6.83
CA THR A 130 10.61 4.93 -7.48
C THR A 130 10.20 3.84 -6.48
N PRO A 131 9.24 2.98 -6.84
CA PRO A 131 8.81 1.88 -5.99
C PRO A 131 9.96 0.97 -5.59
N ILE A 132 10.01 0.60 -4.31
CA ILE A 132 11.03 -0.31 -3.78
C ILE A 132 10.87 -1.75 -4.30
N VAL A 133 9.65 -2.12 -4.69
CA VAL A 133 9.31 -3.41 -5.33
C VAL A 133 8.83 -3.11 -6.73
N ASP A 134 9.18 -3.96 -7.70
CA ASP A 134 8.69 -3.85 -9.09
C ASP A 134 7.15 -3.79 -9.12
N PRO A 135 6.57 -2.66 -9.55
CA PRO A 135 5.13 -2.46 -9.61
C PRO A 135 4.37 -3.52 -10.40
N ASN A 136 4.98 -4.08 -11.44
CA ASN A 136 4.33 -5.07 -12.31
C ASN A 136 4.05 -6.38 -11.58
N THR A 137 4.71 -6.62 -10.44
CA THR A 137 4.45 -7.77 -9.57
C THR A 137 3.25 -7.56 -8.65
N GLN A 138 2.78 -6.32 -8.51
CA GLN A 138 1.79 -5.90 -7.50
C GLN A 138 0.36 -5.85 -8.03
N TYR A 139 0.11 -6.32 -9.26
CA TYR A 139 -1.22 -6.56 -9.80
C TYR A 139 -1.22 -7.77 -10.74
N VAL A 140 -2.38 -8.32 -11.08
CA VAL A 140 -2.52 -9.36 -12.11
C VAL A 140 -3.03 -8.77 -13.43
N TRP A 141 -2.98 -9.52 -14.52
CA TRP A 141 -3.47 -9.05 -15.82
C TRP A 141 -4.96 -8.63 -15.79
N GLN A 142 -5.79 -9.28 -14.95
CA GLN A 142 -7.20 -8.93 -14.75
C GLN A 142 -7.40 -7.55 -14.12
N ASP A 143 -6.40 -7.06 -13.38
CA ASP A 143 -6.47 -5.75 -12.73
C ASP A 143 -6.10 -4.62 -13.69
N VAL A 144 -5.42 -4.92 -14.81
CA VAL A 144 -5.05 -3.93 -15.83
C VAL A 144 -6.28 -3.31 -16.48
N GLU A 145 -7.35 -4.10 -16.66
CA GLU A 145 -8.64 -3.58 -17.15
C GLU A 145 -9.29 -2.67 -16.12
N ARG A 146 -9.31 -3.09 -14.85
CA ARG A 146 -9.87 -2.31 -13.75
C ARG A 146 -9.15 -0.99 -13.53
N LEU A 147 -7.86 -0.90 -13.85
CA LEU A 147 -7.10 0.35 -13.74
C LEU A 147 -7.50 1.39 -14.78
N LYS A 148 -8.09 0.99 -15.90
CA LYS A 148 -8.52 1.88 -17.00
C LYS A 148 -9.93 2.42 -16.85
N GLU A 149 -10.74 1.79 -15.97
CA GLU A 149 -12.08 2.24 -15.59
C GLU A 149 -12.01 3.50 -14.69
#